data_AF-A0A7S3P621-F1
#
_entry.id   AF-A0A7S3P621-F1
#
_cell.length_a   1.000
_cell.length_b   1.000
_cell.length_c   1.000
_cell.angle_alpha   90.00
_cell.angle_beta   90.00
_cell.angle_gamma   90.00
#
_symmetry.space_group_name_H-M   'P 1'
#
loop_
_entity.id
_entity.type
_entity.pdbx_description
1 polymer ?
#
loop_
_entity_poly.entity_id
_entity_poly.type
_entity_poly.pdbx_seq_one_letter_code
_entity_poly.pdbx_strand_id
1 'polypeptide(L)'
;MWGCEMGANEHGVVIGNEAVWTVEADLDDYDEPALLGMDLVRLGLERGGTAREALDVVTTLLETYGQGRACAENDPSFTYHNSFLIADPTPQAFVLETAGRHWVAEHITKGTRNISNGLTIRTKFDLHSAGLHEYAQERKLWNGKGALDWAATFSEGGAAALTGASPHSRQSRGCALLQPQSVRGEVFERNHNNNKPWITAERMMDILKDHKGGICMHGPGFETTASMVSELHTTDSSNNSQSKTRHWMTGRSLPCQSPFLEQSIHASSDAN
;
A
#
# COMPACT_ATOMS: atom_id res chain seq x y z
N MET A 1 10.21 15.90 8.23
CA MET A 1 9.14 14.97 7.78
C MET A 1 7.93 15.18 8.68
N TRP A 2 6.73 15.37 8.13
CA TRP A 2 5.51 15.71 8.91
C TRP A 2 4.42 14.62 8.85
N GLY A 3 4.69 13.48 8.21
CA GLY A 3 3.71 12.41 7.99
C GLY A 3 4.09 11.05 8.59
N CYS A 4 3.30 10.03 8.26
CA CYS A 4 3.51 8.64 8.66
C CYS A 4 3.43 7.71 7.44
N GLU A 5 4.01 6.51 7.54
CA GLU A 5 3.95 5.51 6.46
C GLU A 5 2.64 4.70 6.48
N MET A 6 1.91 4.76 7.59
CA MET A 6 0.62 4.11 7.74
C MET A 6 -0.20 4.77 8.84
N GLY A 7 -1.52 4.65 8.77
CA GLY A 7 -2.42 5.18 9.78
C GLY A 7 -3.89 4.92 9.49
N ALA A 8 -4.74 5.49 10.33
CA ALA A 8 -6.19 5.37 10.26
C ALA A 8 -6.86 6.63 10.84
N ASN A 9 -8.07 6.97 10.37
CA ASN A 9 -8.82 8.16 10.82
C ASN A 9 -10.16 7.82 11.50
N GLU A 10 -10.89 8.83 11.98
CA GLU A 10 -12.19 8.63 12.66
C GLU A 10 -13.30 8.02 11.79
N HIS A 11 -13.14 8.07 10.47
CA HIS A 11 -14.09 7.48 9.52
C HIS A 11 -13.80 5.99 9.24
N GLY A 12 -12.72 5.46 9.82
CA GLY A 12 -12.27 4.08 9.60
C GLY A 12 -11.47 3.89 8.32
N VAL A 13 -11.12 4.97 7.62
CA VAL A 13 -10.18 4.92 6.50
C VAL A 13 -8.81 4.52 7.04
N VAL A 14 -8.15 3.59 6.37
CA VAL A 14 -6.77 3.16 6.62
C VAL A 14 -5.95 3.38 5.37
N ILE A 15 -4.74 3.91 5.54
CA ILE A 15 -3.78 4.09 4.45
C ILE A 15 -2.43 3.57 4.93
N GLY A 16 -1.72 2.86 4.05
CA GLY A 16 -0.30 2.58 4.20
C GLY A 16 0.42 2.74 2.86
N ASN A 17 1.63 3.27 2.86
CA ASN A 17 2.44 3.40 1.66
C ASN A 17 3.74 2.58 1.74
N GLU A 18 4.39 2.44 0.59
CA GLU A 18 5.69 1.79 0.46
C GLU A 18 6.48 2.44 -0.70
N ALA A 19 7.80 2.47 -0.56
CA ALA A 19 8.72 2.95 -1.58
C ALA A 19 8.72 2.06 -2.82
N VAL A 20 8.57 2.67 -4.00
CA VAL A 20 8.72 2.04 -5.31
C VAL A 20 9.69 2.82 -6.18
N TRP A 21 10.46 2.07 -6.98
CA TRP A 21 11.43 2.64 -7.91
C TRP A 21 10.87 2.64 -9.33
N THR A 22 10.94 3.81 -9.97
CA THR A 22 10.34 4.05 -11.28
C THR A 22 11.31 4.78 -12.18
N VAL A 23 11.10 4.67 -13.50
CA VAL A 23 11.90 5.39 -14.51
C VAL A 23 11.78 6.92 -14.42
N GLU A 24 10.84 7.44 -13.64
CA GLU A 24 10.61 8.87 -13.46
C GLU A 24 11.22 9.43 -12.17
N ALA A 25 11.71 8.58 -11.25
CA ALA A 25 12.17 9.04 -9.93
C ALA A 25 13.40 9.97 -10.01
N ASP A 26 14.26 9.78 -11.01
CA ASP A 26 15.46 10.59 -11.23
C ASP A 26 15.26 11.78 -12.18
N LEU A 27 14.06 11.89 -12.79
CA LEU A 27 13.79 12.83 -13.88
C LEU A 27 13.10 14.11 -13.42
N ASP A 28 12.76 14.18 -12.14
CA ASP A 28 12.12 15.34 -11.56
C ASP A 28 13.04 16.57 -11.56
N ASP A 29 12.46 17.71 -11.91
CA ASP A 29 13.10 19.01 -11.77
C ASP A 29 13.32 19.29 -10.27
N TYR A 30 14.56 19.12 -9.81
CA TYR A 30 14.95 19.16 -8.39
C TYR A 30 14.72 20.52 -7.71
N ASP A 31 14.39 21.56 -8.49
CA ASP A 31 14.26 22.94 -8.00
C ASP A 31 12.88 23.24 -7.38
N GLU A 32 11.83 22.47 -7.67
CA GLU A 32 10.49 22.69 -7.11
C GLU A 32 10.18 21.78 -5.90
N PRO A 33 9.53 22.30 -4.84
CA PRO A 33 9.06 21.48 -3.72
C PRO A 33 8.05 20.42 -4.18
N ALA A 34 8.18 19.20 -3.65
CA ALA A 34 7.25 18.09 -3.90
C ALA A 34 6.82 17.43 -2.59
N LEU A 35 5.75 16.63 -2.63
CA LEU A 35 5.23 15.92 -1.46
C LEU A 35 5.97 14.59 -1.24
N LEU A 36 6.21 14.23 0.02
CA LEU A 36 6.61 12.87 0.34
C LEU A 36 5.39 11.95 0.34
N GLY A 37 5.61 10.65 0.15
CA GLY A 37 4.54 9.66 0.34
C GLY A 37 3.87 9.77 1.72
N MET A 38 4.62 10.12 2.75
CA MET A 38 4.14 10.24 4.12
C MET A 38 3.25 11.49 4.28
N ASP A 39 3.54 12.56 3.52
CA ASP A 39 2.67 13.72 3.44
C ASP A 39 1.35 13.34 2.77
N LEU A 40 1.40 12.56 1.69
CA LEU A 40 0.21 12.05 1.00
C LEU A 40 -0.62 11.11 1.89
N VAL A 41 0.00 10.21 2.65
CA VAL A 41 -0.70 9.36 3.64
C VAL A 41 -1.43 10.23 4.66
N ARG A 42 -0.72 11.17 5.29
CA ARG A 42 -1.32 12.06 6.30
C ARG A 42 -2.49 12.87 5.71
N LEU A 43 -2.29 13.50 4.55
CA LEU A 43 -3.30 14.35 3.92
C LEU A 43 -4.51 13.55 3.42
N GLY A 44 -4.30 12.33 2.92
CA GLY A 44 -5.37 11.40 2.56
C GLY A 44 -6.22 11.00 3.77
N LEU A 45 -5.57 10.68 4.89
CA LEU A 45 -6.25 10.37 6.15
C LEU A 45 -6.97 11.59 6.75
N GLU A 46 -6.38 12.78 6.67
CA GLU A 46 -6.94 14.02 7.22
C GLU A 46 -8.20 14.48 6.46
N ARG A 47 -8.29 14.19 5.16
CA ARG A 47 -9.32 14.78 4.28
C ARG A 47 -10.31 13.77 3.68
N GLY A 48 -10.01 12.47 3.75
CA GLY A 48 -10.88 11.42 3.19
C GLY A 48 -11.85 10.84 4.22
N GLY A 49 -13.16 10.87 3.92
CA GLY A 49 -14.17 10.17 4.70
C GLY A 49 -14.38 8.72 4.27
N THR A 50 -13.90 8.36 3.07
CA THR A 50 -13.93 7.00 2.52
C THR A 50 -12.60 6.66 1.85
N ALA A 51 -12.37 5.38 1.56
CA ALA A 51 -11.21 4.91 0.80
C ALA A 51 -11.13 5.57 -0.58
N ARG A 52 -12.29 5.83 -1.21
CA ARG A 52 -12.35 6.48 -2.52
C ARG A 52 -12.01 7.97 -2.43
N GLU A 53 -12.56 8.68 -1.45
CA GLU A 53 -12.24 10.10 -1.24
C GLU A 53 -10.76 10.29 -0.87
N ALA A 54 -10.21 9.40 -0.02
CA ALA A 54 -8.79 9.41 0.30
C ALA A 54 -7.91 9.17 -0.93
N LEU A 55 -8.28 8.23 -1.81
CA LEU A 55 -7.62 8.03 -3.10
C LEU A 55 -7.63 9.32 -3.93
N ASP A 56 -8.79 9.95 -4.09
CA ASP A 56 -8.94 11.17 -4.89
C ASP A 56 -8.13 12.35 -4.30
N VAL A 57 -8.04 12.47 -2.97
CA VAL A 57 -7.17 13.44 -2.29
C VAL A 57 -5.70 13.19 -2.63
N VAL A 58 -5.23 11.95 -2.47
CA VAL A 58 -3.83 11.58 -2.73
C VAL A 58 -3.46 11.86 -4.18
N THR A 59 -4.30 11.45 -5.13
CA THR A 59 -4.02 11.61 -6.57
C THR A 59 -4.11 13.07 -7.01
N THR A 60 -5.06 13.86 -6.51
CA THR A 60 -5.14 15.30 -6.81
C THR A 60 -3.91 16.04 -6.33
N LEU A 61 -3.44 15.75 -5.11
CA LEU A 61 -2.25 16.36 -4.54
C LEU A 61 -0.98 15.93 -5.29
N LEU A 62 -0.89 14.65 -5.65
CA LEU A 62 0.19 14.12 -6.47
C LEU A 62 0.25 14.83 -7.83
N GLU A 63 -0.88 14.97 -8.52
CA GLU A 63 -0.94 15.63 -9.83
C GLU A 63 -0.57 17.11 -9.72
N THR A 64 -0.98 17.77 -8.64
CA THR A 64 -0.76 19.22 -8.42
C THR A 64 0.67 19.53 -7.99
N TYR A 65 1.20 18.80 -7.02
CA TYR A 65 2.46 19.13 -6.35
C TYR A 65 3.61 18.18 -6.70
N GLY A 66 3.33 17.05 -7.35
CA GLY A 66 4.32 16.01 -7.58
C GLY A 66 4.65 15.25 -6.30
N GLN A 67 5.64 14.38 -6.38
CA GLN A 67 6.11 13.59 -5.24
C GLN A 67 7.62 13.38 -5.25
N GLY A 68 8.14 12.72 -4.23
CA GLY A 68 9.54 12.31 -4.15
C GLY A 68 10.40 13.36 -3.44
N ARG A 69 11.65 13.54 -3.90
CA ARG A 69 12.73 14.29 -3.22
C ARG A 69 13.35 13.50 -2.06
N ALA A 70 14.07 14.20 -1.18
CA ALA A 70 14.78 13.63 -0.04
C ALA A 70 13.84 12.86 0.90
N CYS A 71 13.77 11.55 0.69
CA CYS A 71 12.94 10.63 1.47
C CYS A 71 13.69 10.07 2.69
N ALA A 72 14.91 10.54 2.95
CA ALA A 72 15.68 10.24 4.16
C ALA A 72 16.21 11.53 4.79
N GLU A 73 16.17 11.61 6.12
CA GLU A 73 16.57 12.81 6.89
C GLU A 73 18.05 13.18 6.68
N ASN A 74 18.93 12.17 6.56
CA ASN A 74 20.37 12.36 6.46
C ASN A 74 20.95 11.94 5.09
N ASP A 75 20.09 11.68 4.12
CA ASP A 75 20.47 11.33 2.75
C ASP A 75 19.50 11.97 1.75
N PRO A 76 19.82 13.16 1.24
CA PRO A 76 18.96 13.85 0.28
C PRO A 76 18.92 13.17 -1.09
N SER A 77 19.86 12.26 -1.38
CA SER A 77 19.89 11.49 -2.64
C SER A 77 18.97 10.28 -2.60
N PHE A 78 18.52 9.88 -1.41
CA PHE A 78 17.58 8.78 -1.27
C PHE A 78 16.17 9.25 -1.65
N THR A 79 15.81 9.03 -2.91
CA THR A 79 14.53 9.41 -3.48
C THR A 79 13.79 8.18 -4.01
N TYR A 80 12.47 8.20 -3.95
CA TYR A 80 11.60 7.16 -4.49
C TYR A 80 10.18 7.70 -4.70
N HIS A 81 9.37 6.96 -5.45
CA HIS A 81 7.93 7.16 -5.57
C HIS A 81 7.17 6.19 -4.67
N ASN A 82 5.84 6.30 -4.62
CA ASN A 82 5.06 5.59 -3.62
C ASN A 82 3.97 4.70 -4.23
N SER A 83 3.77 3.53 -3.63
CA SER A 83 2.55 2.76 -3.78
C SER A 83 1.77 2.80 -2.47
N PHE A 84 0.44 2.63 -2.55
CA PHE A 84 -0.45 2.76 -1.40
C PHE A 84 -1.47 1.63 -1.36
N LEU A 85 -1.78 1.18 -0.15
CA LEU A 85 -3.01 0.45 0.17
C LEU A 85 -3.97 1.42 0.84
N ILE A 86 -5.20 1.50 0.34
CA ILE A 86 -6.25 2.37 0.88
C ILE A 86 -7.50 1.52 1.08
N ALA A 87 -8.06 1.52 2.28
CA ALA A 87 -9.29 0.78 2.58
C ALA A 87 -10.13 1.52 3.61
N ASP A 88 -11.39 1.16 3.71
CA ASP A 88 -12.33 1.65 4.72
C ASP A 88 -13.33 0.53 5.08
N PRO A 89 -14.32 0.77 5.95
CA PRO A 89 -15.32 -0.23 6.28
C PRO A 89 -16.33 -0.55 5.17
N THR A 90 -16.19 -0.01 3.96
CA THR A 90 -17.04 -0.35 2.81
C THR A 90 -16.48 -1.59 2.09
N PRO A 91 -17.24 -2.30 1.24
CA PRO A 91 -16.78 -3.54 0.59
C PRO A 91 -15.83 -3.26 -0.59
N GLN A 92 -14.86 -2.37 -0.41
CA GLN A 92 -13.85 -1.99 -1.40
C GLN A 92 -12.52 -1.60 -0.73
N ALA A 93 -11.44 -1.84 -1.45
CA ALA A 93 -10.12 -1.30 -1.17
C ALA A 93 -9.45 -0.91 -2.48
N PHE A 94 -8.39 -0.12 -2.40
CA PHE A 94 -7.61 0.31 -3.56
C PHE A 94 -6.14 0.01 -3.36
N VAL A 95 -5.51 -0.50 -4.42
CA VAL A 95 -4.05 -0.42 -4.59
C VAL A 95 -3.78 0.74 -5.53
N LEU A 96 -3.04 1.74 -5.08
CA LEU A 96 -2.59 2.87 -5.89
C LEU A 96 -1.09 2.73 -6.14
N GLU A 97 -0.67 2.84 -7.40
CA GLU A 97 0.74 2.88 -7.78
C GLU A 97 1.03 4.15 -8.58
N THR A 98 2.19 4.75 -8.37
CA THR A 98 2.52 6.08 -8.89
C THR A 98 3.90 6.10 -9.55
N ALA A 99 4.06 6.97 -10.56
CA ALA A 99 5.32 7.25 -11.25
C ALA A 99 5.33 8.71 -11.71
N GLY A 100 6.16 9.53 -11.07
CA GLY A 100 6.13 10.99 -11.24
C GLY A 100 4.77 11.51 -10.81
N ARG A 101 4.09 12.25 -11.68
CA ARG A 101 2.71 12.72 -11.48
C ARG A 101 1.64 11.75 -11.98
N HIS A 102 2.03 10.69 -12.66
CA HIS A 102 1.10 9.71 -13.20
C HIS A 102 0.85 8.58 -12.21
N TRP A 103 -0.35 8.00 -12.31
CA TRP A 103 -0.77 6.94 -11.41
C TRP A 103 -1.82 6.03 -12.06
N VAL A 104 -1.94 4.83 -11.50
CA VAL A 104 -3.02 3.87 -11.75
C VAL A 104 -3.53 3.32 -10.43
N ALA A 105 -4.81 2.98 -10.36
CA ALA A 105 -5.38 2.31 -9.19
C ALA A 105 -6.20 1.07 -9.59
N GLU A 106 -6.02 0.00 -8.82
CA GLU A 106 -6.79 -1.24 -8.90
C GLU A 106 -7.84 -1.26 -7.78
N HIS A 107 -9.10 -1.49 -8.15
CA HIS A 107 -10.23 -1.59 -7.24
C HIS A 107 -10.43 -3.04 -6.78
N ILE A 108 -10.19 -3.27 -5.49
CA ILE A 108 -10.22 -4.60 -4.88
C ILE A 108 -11.55 -4.82 -4.19
N THR A 109 -12.35 -5.72 -4.75
CA THR A 109 -13.67 -6.12 -4.20
C THR A 109 -13.66 -7.53 -3.62
N LYS A 110 -12.61 -8.33 -3.89
CA LYS A 110 -12.47 -9.71 -3.40
C LYS A 110 -11.02 -10.17 -3.41
N GLY A 111 -10.74 -11.21 -2.63
CA GLY A 111 -9.43 -11.84 -2.57
C GLY A 111 -8.43 -11.05 -1.73
N THR A 112 -7.16 -11.20 -2.04
CA THR A 112 -6.06 -10.54 -1.33
C THR A 112 -5.12 -9.85 -2.31
N ARG A 113 -4.54 -8.72 -1.89
CA ARG A 113 -3.44 -8.05 -2.58
C ARG A 113 -2.34 -7.73 -1.58
N ASN A 114 -1.12 -7.64 -2.08
CA ASN A 114 0.00 -7.05 -1.37
C ASN A 114 0.78 -6.14 -2.32
N ILE A 115 1.52 -5.23 -1.70
CA ILE A 115 2.52 -4.39 -2.34
C ILE A 115 3.87 -4.60 -1.65
N SER A 116 4.94 -4.25 -2.35
CA SER A 116 6.31 -4.23 -1.83
C SER A 116 7.11 -3.21 -2.64
N ASN A 117 8.43 -3.34 -2.65
CA ASN A 117 9.37 -2.42 -3.29
C ASN A 117 9.41 -2.54 -4.82
N GLY A 118 8.26 -2.46 -5.47
CA GLY A 118 8.11 -2.52 -6.92
C GLY A 118 6.66 -2.38 -7.37
N LEU A 119 6.48 -1.93 -8.60
CA LEU A 119 5.17 -1.82 -9.23
C LEU A 119 4.63 -3.21 -9.58
N THR A 120 3.34 -3.44 -9.34
CA THR A 120 2.68 -4.74 -9.48
C THR A 120 1.46 -4.69 -10.38
N ILE A 121 0.83 -3.53 -10.53
CA ILE A 121 -0.34 -3.37 -11.39
C ILE A 121 0.10 -3.52 -12.85
N ARG A 122 -0.58 -4.42 -13.57
CA ARG A 122 -0.25 -4.78 -14.97
C ARG A 122 -1.11 -3.98 -15.94
N THR A 123 -1.89 -4.69 -16.75
CA THR A 123 -2.80 -4.14 -17.76
C THR A 123 -4.22 -3.92 -17.24
N LYS A 124 -4.50 -4.32 -15.99
CA LYS A 124 -5.82 -4.21 -15.37
C LYS A 124 -5.74 -3.24 -14.21
N PHE A 125 -6.13 -2.00 -14.48
CA PHE A 125 -6.36 -0.95 -13.52
C PHE A 125 -7.72 -0.32 -13.83
N ASP A 126 -8.43 0.11 -12.79
CA ASP A 126 -9.80 0.63 -12.88
C ASP A 126 -9.81 2.15 -13.01
N LEU A 127 -8.79 2.81 -12.49
CA LEU A 127 -8.62 4.26 -12.51
C LEU A 127 -7.18 4.60 -12.90
N HIS A 128 -6.98 5.75 -13.53
CA HIS A 128 -5.65 6.25 -13.87
C HIS A 128 -5.65 7.77 -14.07
N SER A 129 -4.48 8.39 -13.92
CA SER A 129 -4.26 9.81 -14.26
C SER A 129 -4.66 10.13 -15.71
N ALA A 130 -5.13 11.35 -15.94
CA ALA A 130 -5.38 11.85 -17.30
C ALA A 130 -4.06 11.92 -18.11
N GLY A 131 -4.14 11.66 -19.42
CA GLY A 131 -2.98 11.75 -20.32
C GLY A 131 -1.94 10.63 -20.18
N LEU A 132 -2.18 9.60 -19.35
CA LEU A 132 -1.22 8.53 -19.07
C LEU A 132 -0.69 7.84 -20.34
N HIS A 133 -1.58 7.53 -21.29
CA HIS A 133 -1.24 6.77 -22.49
C HIS A 133 -0.44 7.60 -23.49
N GLU A 134 -0.78 8.89 -23.61
CA GLU A 134 -0.08 9.88 -24.43
C GLU A 134 1.32 10.11 -23.85
N TYR A 135 1.42 10.36 -22.54
CA TYR A 135 2.68 10.54 -21.84
C TYR A 135 3.61 9.34 -22.03
N ALA A 136 3.12 8.13 -21.79
CA ALA A 136 3.93 6.91 -21.95
C ALA A 136 4.46 6.73 -23.39
N GLN A 137 3.69 7.15 -24.40
CA GLN A 137 4.12 7.13 -25.81
C GLN A 137 5.14 8.21 -26.13
N GLU A 138 4.91 9.44 -25.71
CA GLU A 138 5.82 10.58 -25.91
C GLU A 138 7.19 10.30 -25.29
N ARG A 139 7.19 9.69 -24.10
CA ARG A 139 8.38 9.25 -23.37
C ARG A 139 9.01 7.97 -23.93
N LYS A 140 8.38 7.35 -24.94
CA LYS A 140 8.81 6.08 -25.57
C LYS A 140 8.89 4.91 -24.60
N LEU A 141 8.16 4.96 -23.49
CA LEU A 141 8.04 3.89 -22.50
C LEU A 141 7.01 2.83 -22.95
N TRP A 142 6.07 3.23 -23.80
CA TRP A 142 5.08 2.34 -24.40
C TRP A 142 4.93 2.64 -25.90
N ASN A 143 4.73 1.60 -26.71
CA ASN A 143 4.71 1.70 -28.17
C ASN A 143 3.32 2.02 -28.75
N GLY A 144 2.33 2.31 -27.90
CA GLY A 144 0.95 2.59 -28.30
C GLY A 144 0.16 1.36 -28.75
N LYS A 145 0.71 0.14 -28.64
CA LYS A 145 0.06 -1.10 -29.08
C LYS A 145 -0.35 -1.97 -27.89
N GLY A 146 -1.56 -2.52 -27.96
CA GLY A 146 -2.12 -3.39 -26.93
C GLY A 146 -2.61 -2.60 -25.72
N ALA A 147 -2.79 -3.28 -24.58
CA ALA A 147 -3.03 -2.61 -23.31
C ALA A 147 -1.70 -2.13 -22.72
N LEU A 148 -1.68 -0.94 -22.12
CA LEU A 148 -0.54 -0.46 -21.36
C LEU A 148 -0.33 -1.34 -20.13
N ASP A 149 0.87 -1.87 -19.96
CA ASP A 149 1.26 -2.66 -18.79
C ASP A 149 2.02 -1.74 -17.83
N TRP A 150 1.34 -1.24 -16.80
CA TRP A 150 1.86 -0.18 -15.94
C TRP A 150 3.21 -0.52 -15.33
N ALA A 151 3.31 -1.65 -14.64
CA ALA A 151 4.56 -2.08 -14.03
C ALA A 151 5.67 -2.29 -15.07
N ALA A 152 5.37 -2.82 -16.27
CA ALA A 152 6.39 -2.98 -17.31
C ALA A 152 6.87 -1.67 -17.91
N THR A 153 5.98 -0.68 -17.98
CA THR A 153 6.25 0.63 -18.57
C THR A 153 7.03 1.54 -17.60
N PHE A 154 6.69 1.51 -16.31
CA PHE A 154 7.18 2.52 -15.36
C PHE A 154 8.15 2.03 -14.30
N SER A 155 8.31 0.71 -14.07
CA SER A 155 9.29 0.24 -13.08
C SER A 155 10.70 0.63 -13.49
N GLU A 156 11.56 0.94 -12.52
CA GLU A 156 13.00 1.05 -12.81
C GLU A 156 13.51 -0.27 -13.42
N GLY A 157 14.24 -0.19 -14.54
CA GLY A 157 14.62 -1.37 -15.34
C GLY A 157 13.52 -1.94 -16.25
N GLY A 158 12.33 -1.34 -16.25
CA GLY A 158 11.21 -1.65 -17.14
C GLY A 158 10.74 -3.10 -17.09
N ALA A 159 10.33 -3.64 -18.24
CA ALA A 159 9.87 -5.03 -18.36
C ALA A 159 10.88 -6.07 -17.83
N ALA A 160 12.18 -5.80 -17.95
CA ALA A 160 13.23 -6.71 -17.51
C ALA A 160 13.22 -6.91 -15.99
N ALA A 161 12.95 -5.85 -15.22
CA ALA A 161 12.91 -5.90 -13.75
C ALA A 161 11.86 -6.90 -13.22
N LEU A 162 10.82 -7.16 -13.99
CA LEU A 162 9.69 -8.01 -13.60
C LEU A 162 9.96 -9.49 -13.85
N THR A 163 10.84 -9.80 -14.80
CA THR A 163 11.22 -11.18 -15.15
C THR A 163 12.22 -11.79 -14.17
N GLY A 164 12.83 -10.97 -13.29
CA GLY A 164 13.84 -11.38 -12.31
C GLY A 164 13.34 -11.53 -10.88
N ALA A 165 12.04 -11.37 -10.62
CA ALA A 165 11.50 -11.42 -9.26
C ALA A 165 11.68 -12.83 -8.65
N SER A 166 12.61 -12.96 -7.71
CA SER A 166 12.87 -14.20 -6.98
C SER A 166 11.58 -14.68 -6.28
N PRO A 167 11.29 -16.00 -6.26
CA PRO A 167 10.20 -16.55 -5.44
C PRO A 167 10.43 -16.32 -3.94
N HIS A 168 11.64 -15.94 -3.55
CA HIS A 168 12.02 -15.59 -2.17
C HIS A 168 11.97 -14.08 -1.91
N SER A 169 11.58 -13.25 -2.88
CA SER A 169 11.41 -11.81 -2.64
C SER A 169 10.30 -11.57 -1.60
N ARG A 170 10.37 -10.42 -0.92
CA ARG A 170 9.34 -9.96 0.03
C ARG A 170 7.95 -10.01 -0.58
N GLN A 171 7.80 -9.53 -1.81
CA GLN A 171 6.54 -9.57 -2.57
C GLN A 171 6.05 -11.00 -2.82
N SER A 172 6.89 -11.87 -3.38
CA SER A 172 6.54 -13.26 -3.70
C SER A 172 6.18 -14.04 -2.44
N ARG A 173 6.94 -13.84 -1.36
CA ARG A 173 6.69 -14.45 -0.06
C ARG A 173 5.38 -13.97 0.56
N GLY A 174 5.15 -12.66 0.55
CA GLY A 174 3.89 -12.07 1.01
C GLY A 174 2.70 -12.63 0.24
N CYS A 175 2.84 -12.79 -1.09
CA CYS A 175 1.77 -13.36 -1.91
C CYS A 175 1.47 -14.80 -1.50
N ALA A 176 2.51 -15.63 -1.39
CA ALA A 176 2.37 -17.02 -0.98
C ALA A 176 1.76 -17.17 0.43
N LEU A 177 2.05 -16.26 1.36
CA LEU A 177 1.52 -16.30 2.72
C LEU A 177 0.04 -15.90 2.81
N LEU A 178 -0.41 -15.02 1.91
CA LEU A 178 -1.82 -14.61 1.81
C LEU A 178 -2.70 -15.65 1.13
N GLN A 179 -2.14 -16.49 0.25
CA GLN A 179 -2.92 -17.54 -0.42
C GLN A 179 -3.40 -18.62 0.57
N PRO A 180 -4.67 -19.08 0.45
CA PRO A 180 -5.15 -20.26 1.15
C PRO A 180 -4.22 -21.45 0.97
N GLN A 181 -4.04 -22.25 2.02
CA GLN A 181 -3.32 -23.51 1.88
C GLN A 181 -4.14 -24.47 1.02
N SER A 182 -3.45 -25.10 0.07
CA SER A 182 -3.98 -26.23 -0.68
C SER A 182 -3.32 -27.53 -0.21
N VAL A 183 -4.11 -28.49 0.25
CA VAL A 183 -3.62 -29.86 0.53
C VAL A 183 -4.36 -30.81 -0.40
N ARG A 184 -3.61 -31.59 -1.20
CA ARG A 184 -4.15 -32.55 -2.18
C ARG A 184 -5.11 -31.93 -3.23
N GLY A 185 -4.92 -30.66 -3.57
CA GLY A 185 -5.74 -29.95 -4.58
C GLY A 185 -7.03 -29.34 -4.04
N GLU A 186 -7.36 -29.53 -2.77
CA GLU A 186 -8.46 -28.83 -2.11
C GLU A 186 -7.96 -27.49 -1.54
N VAL A 187 -8.66 -26.41 -1.85
CA VAL A 187 -8.36 -25.05 -1.37
C VAL A 187 -9.17 -24.79 -0.10
N PHE A 188 -8.48 -24.52 1.01
CA PHE A 188 -9.14 -24.26 2.27
C PHE A 188 -9.22 -22.76 2.56
N GLU A 189 -10.35 -22.15 2.23
CA GLU A 189 -10.66 -20.74 2.54
C GLU A 189 -10.83 -20.48 4.05
N ARG A 190 -10.76 -21.54 4.87
CA ARG A 190 -10.81 -21.51 6.31
C ARG A 190 -9.65 -22.29 6.90
N ASN A 191 -9.18 -21.87 8.07
CA ASN A 191 -8.13 -22.58 8.78
C ASN A 191 -8.68 -23.92 9.34
N HIS A 192 -8.05 -25.02 8.94
CA HIS A 192 -8.38 -26.38 9.36
C HIS A 192 -8.45 -26.60 10.87
N ASN A 193 -7.66 -25.86 11.64
CA ASN A 193 -7.50 -26.11 13.07
C ASN A 193 -8.61 -25.48 13.92
N ASN A 194 -9.40 -24.53 13.38
CA ASN A 194 -10.38 -23.79 14.18
C ASN A 194 -11.59 -23.21 13.41
N ASN A 195 -11.78 -23.53 12.11
CA ASN A 195 -12.88 -23.05 11.27
C ASN A 195 -12.99 -21.51 11.12
N LYS A 196 -11.94 -20.76 11.48
CA LYS A 196 -11.84 -19.31 11.23
C LYS A 196 -11.59 -19.03 9.74
N PRO A 197 -12.00 -17.86 9.20
CA PRO A 197 -11.61 -17.45 7.85
C PRO A 197 -10.10 -17.48 7.67
N TRP A 198 -9.65 -17.68 6.42
CA TRP A 198 -8.22 -17.79 6.12
C TRP A 198 -7.43 -16.55 6.53
N ILE A 199 -7.95 -15.36 6.24
CA ILE A 199 -7.36 -14.09 6.67
C ILE A 199 -8.02 -13.67 8.00
N THR A 200 -7.19 -13.55 9.03
CA THR A 200 -7.57 -12.99 10.34
C THR A 200 -6.51 -11.98 10.78
N ALA A 201 -6.84 -11.13 11.75
CA ALA A 201 -5.89 -10.19 12.32
C ALA A 201 -4.64 -10.90 12.87
N GLU A 202 -4.80 -12.01 13.60
CA GLU A 202 -3.68 -12.77 14.17
C GLU A 202 -2.78 -13.36 13.08
N ARG A 203 -3.36 -13.87 11.99
CA ARG A 203 -2.58 -14.36 10.84
C ARG A 203 -1.80 -13.23 10.19
N MET A 204 -2.41 -12.06 9.99
CA MET A 204 -1.72 -10.90 9.43
C MET A 204 -0.57 -10.46 10.33
N MET A 205 -0.76 -10.45 11.65
CA MET A 205 0.32 -10.20 12.62
C MET A 205 1.46 -11.21 12.47
N ASP A 206 1.17 -12.49 12.25
CA ASP A 206 2.20 -13.51 12.05
C ASP A 206 2.92 -13.39 10.70
N ILE A 207 2.22 -12.99 9.63
CA ILE A 207 2.83 -12.69 8.33
C ILE A 207 3.83 -11.54 8.47
N LEU A 208 3.48 -10.50 9.21
CA LEU A 208 4.35 -9.35 9.45
C LEU A 208 5.61 -9.71 10.25
N LYS A 209 5.66 -10.88 10.90
CA LYS A 209 6.84 -11.42 11.60
C LYS A 209 7.74 -12.30 10.71
N ASP A 210 7.38 -12.55 9.44
CA ASP A 210 8.12 -13.46 8.58
C ASP A 210 9.50 -12.89 8.20
N HIS A 211 10.56 -13.58 8.63
CA HIS A 211 11.93 -13.27 8.25
C HIS A 211 12.35 -13.89 6.91
N LYS A 212 11.70 -14.99 6.50
CA LYS A 212 12.15 -15.79 5.36
C LYS A 212 12.10 -15.01 4.04
N GLY A 213 11.07 -14.17 3.87
CA GLY A 213 10.97 -13.24 2.75
C GLY A 213 11.44 -11.82 3.06
N GLY A 214 11.97 -11.56 4.26
CA GLY A 214 12.33 -10.21 4.69
C GLY A 214 11.12 -9.27 4.86
N ILE A 215 9.95 -9.79 5.25
CA ILE A 215 8.80 -8.96 5.61
C ILE A 215 9.10 -8.23 6.93
N CYS A 216 9.52 -8.98 7.96
CA CYS A 216 10.18 -8.41 9.13
C CYS A 216 11.67 -8.25 8.80
N MET A 217 12.09 -7.01 8.59
CA MET A 217 13.43 -6.67 8.17
C MET A 217 14.32 -6.40 9.39
N HIS A 218 15.50 -7.04 9.41
CA HIS A 218 16.55 -6.85 10.40
C HIS A 218 17.83 -6.45 9.66
N GLY A 219 18.10 -5.16 9.55
CA GLY A 219 19.29 -4.63 8.91
C GLY A 219 19.94 -3.53 9.76
N PRO A 220 21.28 -3.39 9.74
CA PRO A 220 21.95 -2.30 10.42
C PRO A 220 21.48 -0.95 9.86
N GLY A 221 20.79 -0.15 10.67
CA GLY A 221 20.24 1.14 10.25
C GLY A 221 19.07 1.05 9.25
N PHE A 222 18.57 -0.15 8.96
CA PHE A 222 17.46 -0.37 8.05
C PHE A 222 16.66 -1.59 8.53
N GLU A 223 15.67 -1.35 9.38
CA GLU A 223 14.84 -2.36 10.03
C GLU A 223 13.36 -1.98 9.96
N THR A 224 12.48 -2.96 10.18
CA THR A 224 11.05 -2.65 10.30
C THR A 224 10.81 -1.79 11.54
N THR A 225 10.46 -0.52 11.35
CA THR A 225 10.30 0.48 12.43
C THR A 225 8.98 0.34 13.21
N ALA A 226 7.92 -0.08 12.54
CA ALA A 226 6.62 -0.32 13.16
C ALA A 226 5.79 -1.29 12.30
N SER A 227 4.71 -1.81 12.86
CA SER A 227 3.74 -2.63 12.12
C SER A 227 2.33 -2.36 12.62
N MET A 228 1.38 -2.35 11.69
CA MET A 228 -0.04 -2.14 11.95
C MET A 228 -0.87 -3.23 11.28
N VAL A 229 -1.91 -3.70 11.96
CA VAL A 229 -2.97 -4.55 11.39
C VAL A 229 -4.29 -3.87 11.69
N SER A 230 -5.12 -3.69 10.66
CA SER A 230 -6.47 -3.13 10.79
C SER A 230 -7.49 -4.14 10.31
N GLU A 231 -8.50 -4.40 11.13
CA GLU A 231 -9.66 -5.21 10.78
C GLU A 231 -10.88 -4.31 10.72
N LEU A 232 -11.40 -4.12 9.50
CA LEU A 232 -12.48 -3.20 9.18
C LEU A 232 -13.79 -3.99 9.08
N HIS A 233 -14.83 -3.51 9.73
CA HIS A 233 -16.13 -4.17 9.75
C HIS A 233 -17.18 -3.27 9.13
N THR A 234 -17.90 -3.80 8.13
CA THR A 234 -19.05 -3.10 7.55
C THR A 234 -20.07 -2.83 8.64
N THR A 235 -20.59 -1.60 8.67
CA THR A 235 -21.70 -1.24 9.56
C THR A 235 -22.99 -1.86 9.01
N ASP A 236 -23.30 -3.08 9.45
CA ASP A 236 -24.58 -3.68 9.12
C ASP A 236 -25.70 -2.94 9.88
N SER A 237 -26.55 -2.24 9.13
CA SER A 237 -27.66 -1.44 9.67
C SER A 237 -28.71 -2.30 10.42
N SER A 238 -28.60 -3.62 10.34
CA SER A 238 -29.55 -4.59 10.90
C SER A 238 -29.16 -5.16 12.26
N ASN A 239 -27.91 -5.00 12.70
CA ASN A 239 -27.43 -5.53 13.98
C ASN A 239 -26.90 -4.40 14.87
N ASN A 240 -27.58 -4.19 16.00
CA ASN A 240 -27.21 -3.23 17.05
C ASN A 240 -25.89 -3.60 17.80
N SER A 241 -25.16 -4.59 17.27
CA SER A 241 -23.80 -4.96 17.66
C SER A 241 -22.86 -4.28 16.68
N GLN A 242 -22.48 -3.04 16.99
CA GLN A 242 -21.41 -2.30 16.33
C GLN A 242 -20.13 -3.17 16.37
N SER A 243 -19.86 -3.96 15.32
CA SER A 243 -18.56 -4.59 15.17
C SER A 243 -17.60 -3.44 14.91
N LYS A 244 -16.87 -3.03 15.96
CA LYS A 244 -15.99 -1.88 15.87
C LYS A 244 -14.81 -2.24 14.99
N THR A 245 -14.40 -1.33 14.13
CA THR A 245 -13.08 -1.39 13.50
C THR A 245 -12.02 -1.54 14.60
N ARG A 246 -11.06 -2.46 14.38
CA ARG A 246 -10.00 -2.75 15.34
C ARG A 246 -8.64 -2.54 14.70
N HIS A 247 -7.74 -1.93 15.45
CA HIS A 247 -6.38 -1.65 15.00
C HIS A 247 -5.40 -2.21 16.02
N TRP A 248 -4.36 -2.90 15.56
CA TRP A 248 -3.26 -3.34 16.40
C TRP A 248 -1.96 -2.75 15.87
N MET A 249 -1.14 -2.24 16.77
CA MET A 249 0.15 -1.65 16.43
C MET A 249 1.25 -2.19 17.35
N THR A 250 2.48 -2.27 16.84
CA THR A 250 3.64 -2.64 17.67
C THR A 250 4.16 -1.48 18.50
N GLY A 251 4.00 -0.23 18.02
CA GLY A 251 4.53 0.98 18.68
C GLY A 251 6.07 1.04 18.78
N ARG A 252 6.77 0.09 18.14
CA ARG A 252 8.23 -0.04 18.13
C ARG A 252 8.68 -0.99 17.00
N SER A 253 9.99 -1.01 16.73
CA SER A 253 10.59 -1.84 15.70
C SER A 253 10.39 -3.34 15.91
N LEU A 254 10.60 -4.11 14.84
CA LEU A 254 10.71 -5.57 14.82
C LEU A 254 9.44 -6.27 15.34
N PRO A 255 8.38 -6.43 14.51
CA PRO A 255 7.15 -7.11 14.92
C PRO A 255 7.36 -8.54 15.43
N CYS A 256 8.47 -9.20 15.07
CA CYS A 256 8.83 -10.52 15.59
C CYS A 256 9.22 -10.52 17.08
N GLN A 257 9.61 -9.36 17.62
CA GLN A 257 10.02 -9.16 19.01
C GLN A 257 9.06 -8.27 19.79
N SER A 258 8.06 -7.71 19.11
CA SER A 258 7.20 -6.67 19.64
C SER A 258 5.74 -7.12 19.68
N PRO A 259 5.04 -6.95 20.81
CA PRO A 259 3.64 -7.31 20.89
C PRO A 259 2.80 -6.38 20.03
N PHE A 260 1.76 -6.93 19.41
CA PHE A 260 0.70 -6.15 18.76
C PHE A 260 -0.32 -5.78 19.83
N LEU A 261 -0.44 -4.48 20.12
CA LEU A 261 -1.37 -3.95 21.11
C LEU A 261 -2.54 -3.27 20.40
N GLU A 262 -3.76 -3.60 20.81
CA GLU A 262 -4.98 -3.00 20.26
C GLU A 262 -5.02 -1.51 20.61
N GLN A 263 -5.32 -0.68 19.61
CA GLN A 263 -5.41 0.78 19.70
C GLN A 263 -6.86 1.21 19.46
N SER A 264 -7.35 2.12 20.30
CA SER A 264 -8.63 2.77 20.09
C SER A 264 -8.43 4.07 19.30
N ILE A 265 -9.17 4.22 18.21
CA ILE A 265 -9.27 5.50 17.49
C ILE A 265 -10.55 6.17 17.95
N HIS A 266 -10.39 7.21 18.75
CA HIS A 266 -11.51 8.02 19.20
C HIS A 266 -11.70 9.16 18.20
N ALA A 267 -12.92 9.33 17.69
CA ALA A 267 -13.30 10.60 17.10
C ALA A 267 -13.10 11.68 18.18
N SER A 268 -12.32 12.72 17.87
CA SER A 268 -12.25 13.89 18.74
C SER A 268 -13.67 14.41 18.93
N SER A 269 -14.14 14.45 20.17
CA SER A 269 -15.46 15.00 20.49
C SER A 269 -15.50 16.53 20.42
N ASP A 270 -14.40 17.20 20.06
CA ASP A 270 -14.28 18.64 20.20
C ASP A 270 -13.75 19.31 18.91
N ALA A 271 -14.69 19.87 18.15
CA ALA A 271 -14.50 21.05 17.32
C ALA A 271 -15.88 21.71 17.08
N ASN A 272 -16.40 22.36 18.12
CA ASN A 272 -17.41 23.42 17.98
C ASN A 272 -16.71 24.78 17.89
#